data_AF-A0A9D7CV31-F1
#
_entry.id   AF-A0A9D7CV31-F1
#
_cell.length_a   1.000
_cell.length_b   1.000
_cell.length_c   1.000
_cell.angle_alpha   90.00
_cell.angle_beta   90.00
_cell.angle_gamma   90.00
#
_symmetry.space_group_name_H-M   'P 1'
#
loop_
_entity.id
_entity.type
_entity.pdbx_description
1 polymer ?
#
loop_
_entity_poly.entity_id
_entity_poly.type
_entity_poly.pdbx_seq_one_letter_code
_entity_poly.pdbx_strand_id
1 'polypeptide(L)'
;MTAPAEDDWVQICAFDDPMQARMTLDFLRDHELNVETRGSSPEGVRNLYSPFDIRIVVRRSQLELATSALEALRAEPTEETPFRGPLPPPELASEGREEADAPALAQKRPAFALVLAFLVPFGGGHFYAEHSAAGAILAASIVAFGVLSMSGVAFATGALVALIALDAVFGAFAVRRRNARLVAPAGTQRLFALGLTAMAVVVGFFFAVPKSASVPAQAVPTHLQAP
;
A
#
# COMPACT_ATOMS: atom_id res chain seq x y z
N MET A 1 -22.19 -48.63 22.70
CA MET A 1 -21.52 -47.36 22.40
C MET A 1 -20.70 -47.57 21.13
N THR A 2 -21.30 -47.28 19.98
CA THR A 2 -20.61 -47.26 18.68
C THR A 2 -19.64 -46.08 18.68
N ALA A 3 -18.37 -46.33 18.37
CA ALA A 3 -17.39 -45.26 18.17
C ALA A 3 -17.92 -44.29 17.11
N PRO A 4 -17.78 -42.95 17.28
CA PRO A 4 -18.15 -42.02 16.23
C PRO A 4 -17.32 -42.37 14.99
N ALA A 5 -18.00 -42.61 13.87
CA ALA A 5 -17.35 -42.79 12.58
C ALA A 5 -16.39 -41.62 12.37
N GLU A 6 -15.15 -41.90 11.98
CA GLU A 6 -14.22 -40.88 11.50
C GLU A 6 -14.92 -40.13 10.37
N ASP A 7 -15.41 -38.93 10.67
CA ASP A 7 -16.13 -38.11 9.70
C ASP A 7 -15.10 -37.54 8.72
N ASP A 8 -14.90 -38.26 7.62
CA ASP A 8 -13.91 -37.94 6.60
C ASP A 8 -14.07 -36.53 6.05
N TRP A 9 -12.94 -35.87 5.80
CA TRP A 9 -12.91 -34.56 5.15
C TRP A 9 -12.99 -34.71 3.63
N VAL A 10 -13.96 -34.05 3.01
CA VAL A 10 -14.19 -34.09 1.56
C VAL A 10 -13.92 -32.71 0.96
N GLN A 11 -13.17 -32.69 -0.15
CA GLN A 11 -12.89 -31.47 -0.89
C GLN A 11 -14.13 -31.00 -1.66
N ILE A 12 -14.47 -29.71 -1.51
CA ILE A 12 -15.60 -29.07 -2.20
C ILE A 12 -15.16 -28.14 -3.32
N CYS A 13 -14.03 -27.45 -3.16
CA CYS A 13 -13.49 -26.53 -4.15
C CYS A 13 -11.98 -26.33 -3.99
N ALA A 14 -11.35 -25.84 -5.05
CA ALA A 14 -9.96 -25.41 -5.07
C ALA A 14 -9.88 -24.01 -5.69
N PHE A 15 -8.96 -23.20 -5.19
CA PHE A 15 -8.75 -21.82 -5.62
C PHE A 15 -7.28 -21.55 -5.86
N ASP A 16 -7.00 -20.83 -6.94
CA ASP A 16 -5.67 -20.27 -7.25
C ASP A 16 -5.48 -18.86 -6.68
N ASP A 17 -6.57 -18.23 -6.21
CA ASP A 17 -6.60 -16.89 -5.63
C ASP A 17 -6.88 -16.96 -4.12
N PRO A 18 -5.95 -16.51 -3.25
CA PRO A 18 -6.14 -16.52 -1.80
C PRO A 18 -7.32 -15.64 -1.34
N MET A 19 -7.65 -14.58 -2.09
CA MET A 19 -8.78 -13.72 -1.71
C MET A 19 -10.12 -14.42 -1.92
N GLN A 20 -10.32 -15.07 -3.07
CA GLN A 20 -11.52 -15.86 -3.35
C GLN A 20 -11.68 -17.03 -2.37
N ALA A 21 -10.57 -17.71 -2.05
CA ALA A 21 -10.56 -18.79 -1.08
C ALA A 21 -11.03 -18.29 0.30
N ARG A 22 -10.53 -17.12 0.74
CA ARG A 22 -10.92 -16.52 2.01
C ARG A 22 -12.39 -16.10 2.03
N MET A 23 -12.86 -15.40 1.00
CA MET A 23 -14.27 -15.00 0.90
C MET A 23 -15.21 -16.21 0.96
N THR A 24 -14.86 -17.29 0.23
CA THR A 24 -15.65 -18.52 0.23
C THR A 24 -15.63 -19.21 1.60
N LEU A 25 -14.47 -19.25 2.26
CA LEU A 25 -14.33 -19.85 3.57
C LEU A 25 -15.11 -19.08 4.65
N ASP A 26 -15.05 -17.75 4.63
CA ASP A 26 -15.81 -16.90 5.55
C ASP A 26 -17.33 -17.11 5.33
N PHE A 27 -17.78 -17.10 4.07
CA PHE A 27 -19.18 -17.40 3.72
C PHE A 27 -19.66 -18.76 4.24
N LEU A 28 -18.86 -19.83 4.08
CA LEU A 28 -19.23 -21.16 4.58
C LEU A 28 -19.26 -21.22 6.11
N ARG A 29 -18.35 -20.52 6.79
CA ARG A 29 -18.34 -20.41 8.27
C ARG A 29 -19.57 -19.68 8.80
N ASP A 30 -20.01 -18.63 8.10
CA ASP A 30 -21.22 -17.89 8.46
C ASP A 30 -22.48 -18.77 8.35
N HIS A 31 -22.44 -19.84 7.56
CA HIS A 31 -23.48 -20.87 7.46
C HIS A 31 -23.27 -22.05 8.43
N GLU A 32 -22.45 -21.85 9.47
CA GLU A 32 -22.15 -22.84 10.52
C GLU A 32 -21.55 -24.17 9.99
N LEU A 33 -20.91 -24.12 8.82
CA LEU A 33 -20.23 -25.29 8.25
C LEU A 33 -18.84 -25.46 8.86
N ASN A 34 -18.49 -26.71 9.15
CA ASN A 34 -17.17 -27.09 9.64
C ASN A 34 -16.22 -27.25 8.45
N VAL A 35 -15.51 -26.15 8.15
CA VAL A 35 -14.65 -26.03 6.97
C VAL A 35 -13.19 -25.82 7.36
N GLU A 36 -12.30 -26.49 6.63
CA GLU A 36 -10.85 -26.36 6.76
C GLU A 36 -10.21 -26.05 5.40
N THR A 37 -9.09 -25.33 5.41
CA THR A 37 -8.21 -25.20 4.25
C THR A 37 -7.11 -26.26 4.31
N ARG A 38 -6.94 -27.02 3.25
CA ARG A 38 -5.79 -27.91 3.04
C ARG A 38 -4.97 -27.44 1.84
N GLY A 39 -3.64 -27.55 1.95
CA GLY A 39 -2.70 -27.10 0.92
C GLY A 39 -1.70 -26.08 1.45
N SER A 40 -1.11 -25.31 0.54
CA SER A 40 -0.17 -24.23 0.89
C SER A 40 -0.93 -23.14 1.64
N SER A 41 -0.72 -23.07 2.95
CA SER A 41 -1.43 -22.11 3.81
C SER A 41 -1.25 -20.68 3.30
N PRO A 42 -2.33 -19.88 3.18
CA PRO A 42 -2.23 -18.46 2.84
C PRO A 42 -1.45 -17.65 3.89
N GLU A 43 -1.28 -18.18 5.10
CA GLU A 43 -0.53 -17.52 6.19
C GLU A 43 0.99 -17.79 6.12
N GLY A 44 1.41 -18.74 5.27
CA GLY A 44 2.82 -19.09 5.06
C GLY A 44 3.47 -18.20 4.00
N VAL A 45 3.92 -17.01 4.39
CA VAL A 45 4.80 -16.16 3.57
C VAL A 45 6.12 -16.90 3.28
N ARG A 46 6.18 -17.71 2.21
CA ARG A 46 7.49 -18.22 1.75
C ARG A 46 7.66 -18.65 0.30
N ASN A 47 6.69 -18.51 -0.60
CA ASN A 47 6.96 -18.74 -2.02
C ASN A 47 6.13 -17.82 -2.92
N LEU A 48 6.72 -16.70 -3.35
CA LEU A 48 6.16 -15.78 -4.35
C LEU A 48 5.99 -16.40 -5.76
N TYR A 49 6.47 -17.63 -5.96
CA TYR A 49 6.53 -18.32 -7.26
C TYR A 49 5.80 -19.67 -7.28
N SER A 50 5.08 -20.04 -6.21
CA SER A 50 4.24 -21.24 -6.23
C SER A 50 2.81 -20.85 -6.61
N PRO A 51 2.15 -21.56 -7.55
CA PRO A 51 0.70 -21.44 -7.67
C PRO A 51 0.08 -21.81 -6.32
N PHE A 52 -0.84 -20.98 -5.84
CA PHE A 52 -1.54 -21.22 -4.59
C PHE A 52 -2.55 -22.35 -4.85
N ASP A 53 -2.26 -23.59 -4.45
CA ASP A 53 -3.26 -24.67 -4.46
C ASP A 53 -3.98 -24.67 -3.11
N ILE A 54 -5.03 -23.84 -2.98
CA ILE A 54 -5.82 -23.72 -1.76
C ILE A 54 -7.08 -24.55 -1.92
N ARG A 55 -7.19 -25.63 -1.16
CA ARG A 55 -8.34 -26.55 -1.21
C ARG A 55 -9.20 -26.35 0.02
N ILE A 56 -10.48 -26.08 -0.17
CA ILE A 56 -11.44 -26.04 0.93
C ILE A 56 -12.06 -27.43 1.07
N VAL A 57 -11.99 -27.96 2.28
CA VAL A 57 -12.58 -29.25 2.64
C VAL A 57 -13.65 -29.04 3.72
N VAL A 58 -14.67 -29.89 3.68
CA VAL A 58 -15.77 -29.91 4.67
C VAL A 58 -15.94 -31.32 5.22
N ARG A 59 -16.58 -31.44 6.37
CA ARG A 59 -16.98 -32.75 6.90
C ARG A 59 -17.95 -33.43 5.93
N ARG A 60 -17.79 -34.74 5.72
CA ARG A 60 -18.64 -35.52 4.80
C ARG A 60 -20.11 -35.42 5.19
N SER A 61 -20.41 -35.38 6.48
CA SER A 61 -21.76 -35.16 7.02
C SER A 61 -22.43 -33.85 6.55
N GLN A 62 -21.65 -32.85 6.11
CA GLN A 62 -22.11 -31.52 5.72
C GLN A 62 -21.94 -31.24 4.21
N LEU A 63 -21.55 -32.24 3.43
CA LEU A 63 -21.24 -32.08 2.00
C LEU A 63 -22.42 -31.53 1.19
N GLU A 64 -23.62 -32.05 1.41
CA GLU A 64 -24.83 -31.61 0.70
C GLU A 64 -25.18 -30.14 1.02
N LEU A 65 -25.09 -29.77 2.31
CA LEU A 65 -25.37 -28.41 2.76
C LEU A 65 -24.34 -27.42 2.19
N ALA A 66 -23.05 -27.78 2.25
CA ALA A 66 -21.98 -26.98 1.66
C ALA A 66 -22.14 -26.79 0.15
N THR A 67 -22.54 -27.85 -0.56
CA THR A 67 -22.78 -27.78 -2.01
C THR A 67 -23.96 -26.87 -2.34
N SER A 68 -25.07 -27.00 -1.60
CA SER A 68 -26.25 -26.12 -1.78
C SER A 68 -25.93 -24.65 -1.48
N ALA A 69 -25.15 -24.37 -0.43
CA ALA A 69 -24.73 -23.01 -0.09
C ALA A 69 -23.84 -22.40 -1.20
N LEU A 70 -22.92 -23.19 -1.77
CA LEU A 70 -22.08 -22.74 -2.88
C LEU A 70 -22.88 -22.53 -4.18
N GLU A 71 -23.90 -23.35 -4.44
CA GLU A 71 -24.81 -23.14 -5.56
C GLU A 71 -25.62 -21.85 -5.38
N ALA A 72 -26.09 -21.56 -4.17
CA ALA A 72 -26.77 -20.30 -3.86
C ALA A 72 -25.85 -19.08 -4.04
N LEU A 73 -24.56 -19.20 -3.72
CA LEU A 73 -23.55 -18.15 -3.95
C LEU A 73 -23.29 -17.90 -5.45
N ARG A 74 -23.40 -18.95 -6.28
CA ARG A 74 -23.17 -18.88 -7.73
C ARG A 74 -24.40 -18.50 -8.55
N ALA A 75 -25.59 -18.74 -8.02
CA ALA A 75 -26.82 -18.30 -8.64
C ALA A 75 -26.78 -16.77 -8.74
N GLU A 76 -26.83 -16.24 -9.96
CA GLU A 76 -26.87 -14.79 -10.18
C GLU A 76 -28.03 -14.20 -9.37
N PRO A 77 -27.82 -13.03 -8.72
CA PRO A 77 -28.86 -12.40 -7.94
C PRO A 77 -30.04 -12.08 -8.87
N THR A 78 -31.13 -12.81 -8.71
CA THR A 78 -32.42 -12.48 -9.33
C THR A 78 -32.75 -11.03 -8.95
N GLU A 79 -33.05 -10.21 -9.96
CA GLU A 79 -33.10 -8.74 -9.94
C GLU A 79 -34.02 -8.05 -8.91
N GLU A 80 -34.59 -8.74 -7.93
CA GLU A 80 -35.46 -8.15 -6.91
C GLU A 80 -34.84 -8.27 -5.52
N THR A 81 -33.93 -7.36 -5.18
CA THR A 81 -33.61 -7.09 -3.77
C THR A 81 -34.66 -6.11 -3.22
N PRO A 82 -35.57 -6.51 -2.30
CA PRO A 82 -36.60 -5.61 -1.73
C PRO A 82 -36.05 -4.49 -0.85
N PHE A 83 -34.71 -4.44 -0.65
CA PHE A 83 -34.02 -3.45 0.20
C PHE A 83 -33.19 -2.42 -0.58
N ARG A 84 -33.24 -2.40 -1.92
CA ARG A 84 -32.69 -1.27 -2.67
C ARG A 84 -33.67 -0.11 -2.63
N GLY A 85 -33.48 0.78 -1.65
CA GLY A 85 -34.12 2.11 -1.67
C GLY A 85 -33.75 2.88 -2.96
N PRO A 86 -34.41 4.02 -3.22
CA PRO A 86 -34.16 4.84 -4.41
C PRO A 86 -32.65 5.06 -4.59
N LEU A 87 -32.14 4.80 -5.80
CA LEU A 87 -30.75 5.04 -6.13
C LEU A 87 -30.41 6.50 -5.74
N PRO A 88 -29.44 6.75 -4.85
CA PRO A 88 -29.09 8.12 -4.50
C PRO A 88 -28.70 8.87 -5.79
N PRO A 89 -29.06 10.16 -5.92
CA PRO A 89 -28.67 10.97 -7.06
C PRO A 89 -27.16 10.85 -7.32
N PRO A 90 -26.70 10.91 -8.58
CA PRO A 90 -25.31 10.69 -8.95
C PRO A 90 -24.30 11.61 -8.24
N GLU A 91 -24.75 12.73 -7.67
CA GLU A 91 -23.95 13.64 -6.84
C GLU A 91 -23.62 13.08 -5.45
N LEU A 92 -24.45 12.17 -4.91
CA LEU A 92 -24.26 11.52 -3.59
C LEU A 92 -23.63 10.12 -3.70
N ALA A 93 -23.56 9.54 -4.90
CA ALA A 93 -22.97 8.22 -5.12
C ALA A 93 -21.45 8.17 -4.83
N SER A 94 -20.79 9.33 -4.83
CA SER A 94 -19.36 9.47 -4.55
C SER A 94 -19.00 9.73 -3.07
N GLU A 95 -19.98 9.91 -2.18
CA GLU A 95 -19.70 10.30 -0.78
C GLU A 95 -19.99 9.21 0.28
N GLY A 96 -20.51 8.02 -0.11
CA GLY A 96 -21.12 7.13 0.90
C GLY A 96 -20.92 5.61 0.76
N ARG A 97 -19.93 5.10 0.01
CA ARG A 97 -19.84 3.65 -0.26
C ARG A 97 -18.64 2.89 0.33
N GLU A 98 -18.17 3.28 1.52
CA GLU A 98 -17.18 2.46 2.26
C GLU A 98 -17.46 2.28 3.76
N GLU A 99 -18.62 2.71 4.29
CA GLU A 99 -18.77 2.85 5.74
C GLU A 99 -19.98 2.15 6.37
N ALA A 100 -20.17 0.85 6.08
CA ALA A 100 -21.12 0.04 6.85
C ALA A 100 -20.54 -1.23 7.49
N ASP A 101 -19.35 -1.71 7.10
CA ASP A 101 -18.79 -2.95 7.71
C ASP A 101 -17.25 -3.05 7.72
N ALA A 102 -16.53 -1.94 7.54
CA ALA A 102 -15.07 -1.98 7.66
C ALA A 102 -14.69 -2.07 9.16
N PRO A 103 -13.92 -3.10 9.60
CA PRO A 103 -13.43 -3.17 10.98
C PRO A 103 -12.70 -1.86 11.27
N ALA A 104 -13.04 -1.21 12.39
CA ALA A 104 -12.53 0.10 12.81
C ALA A 104 -11.06 0.27 12.38
N LEU A 105 -10.83 1.02 11.30
CA LEU A 105 -9.52 1.13 10.65
C LEU A 105 -8.49 1.51 11.73
N ALA A 106 -7.62 0.55 12.06
CA ALA A 106 -6.63 0.72 13.11
C ALA A 106 -5.85 2.01 12.86
N GLN A 107 -5.91 2.95 13.80
CA GLN A 107 -5.29 4.25 13.66
C GLN A 107 -3.80 4.09 13.36
N LYS A 108 -3.37 4.59 12.20
CA LYS A 108 -1.99 4.44 11.74
C LYS A 108 -1.08 5.41 12.50
N ARG A 109 0.08 4.95 12.97
CA ARG A 109 0.96 5.80 13.80
C ARG A 109 1.85 6.67 12.90
N PRO A 110 1.80 8.01 13.01
CA PRO A 110 2.60 8.89 12.14
C PRO A 110 4.11 8.75 12.36
N ALA A 111 4.54 8.42 13.58
CA ALA A 111 5.94 8.13 13.88
C ALA A 111 6.45 6.90 13.13
N PHE A 112 5.60 5.90 12.86
CA PHE A 112 5.98 4.72 12.11
C PHE A 112 6.23 5.04 10.63
N ALA A 113 5.47 5.98 10.06
CA ALA A 113 5.69 6.45 8.69
C ALA A 113 7.04 7.16 8.51
N LEU A 114 7.49 7.92 9.51
CA LEU A 114 8.83 8.51 9.51
C LEU A 114 9.91 7.43 9.51
N VAL A 115 9.81 6.44 10.41
CA VAL A 115 10.77 5.33 10.46
C VAL A 115 10.77 4.57 9.13
N LEU A 116 9.61 4.31 8.55
CA LEU A 116 9.48 3.58 7.30
C LEU A 116 10.07 4.36 6.11
N ALA A 117 9.92 5.69 6.08
CA ALA A 117 10.53 6.53 5.05
C ALA A 117 12.07 6.52 5.10
N PHE A 118 12.67 6.38 6.28
CA PHE A 118 14.12 6.23 6.42
C PHE A 118 14.63 4.81 6.18
N LEU A 119 13.87 3.79 6.61
CA LEU A 119 14.27 2.38 6.48
C LEU A 119 14.06 1.84 5.06
N VAL A 120 13.01 2.32 4.39
CA VAL A 120 12.63 1.93 3.02
C VAL A 120 12.37 3.23 2.25
N PRO A 121 13.42 3.87 1.69
CA PRO A 121 13.31 5.16 1.02
C PRO A 121 12.56 5.12 -0.33
N PHE A 122 11.73 4.10 -0.57
CA PHE A 122 10.92 3.93 -1.77
C PHE A 122 9.49 4.49 -1.57
N GLY A 123 9.34 5.64 -0.91
CA GLY A 123 8.02 6.26 -0.67
C GLY A 123 7.20 5.62 0.45
N GLY A 124 7.85 4.94 1.41
CA GLY A 124 7.18 4.16 2.46
C GLY A 124 6.17 4.95 3.29
N GLY A 125 6.40 6.25 3.50
CA GLY A 125 5.47 7.10 4.26
C GLY A 125 4.11 7.28 3.57
N HIS A 126 4.10 7.49 2.25
CA HIS A 126 2.87 7.66 1.47
C HIS A 126 2.16 6.34 1.17
N PHE A 127 2.91 5.24 0.97
CA PHE A 127 2.33 3.90 0.87
C PHE A 127 1.66 3.47 2.17
N TYR A 128 2.23 3.82 3.33
CA TYR A 128 1.61 3.57 4.62
C TYR A 128 0.28 4.34 4.79
N ALA A 129 0.13 5.51 4.16
CA ALA A 129 -1.11 6.27 4.13
C ALA A 129 -2.13 5.79 3.04
N GLU A 130 -1.81 4.72 2.29
CA GLU A 130 -2.54 4.21 1.11
C GLU A 130 -2.80 5.27 0.03
N HIS A 131 -1.95 6.29 -0.03
CA HIS A 131 -1.91 7.21 -1.17
C HIS A 131 -1.02 6.60 -2.26
N SER A 132 -1.46 5.46 -2.82
CA SER A 132 -0.65 4.64 -3.75
C SER A 132 -0.13 5.41 -4.96
N ALA A 133 -0.93 6.35 -5.49
CA ALA A 133 -0.55 7.17 -6.63
C ALA A 133 0.55 8.20 -6.29
N ALA A 134 0.45 8.88 -5.14
CA ALA A 134 1.49 9.81 -4.70
C ALA A 134 2.77 9.08 -4.29
N GLY A 135 2.63 7.96 -3.56
CA GLY A 135 3.73 7.09 -3.17
C GLY A 135 4.51 6.56 -4.37
N ALA A 136 3.82 6.13 -5.43
CA ALA A 136 4.48 5.63 -6.65
C ALA A 136 5.31 6.71 -7.36
N ILE A 137 4.81 7.95 -7.46
CA ILE A 137 5.53 9.06 -8.09
C ILE A 137 6.80 9.41 -7.29
N LEU A 138 6.69 9.50 -5.97
CA LEU A 138 7.83 9.79 -5.10
C LEU A 138 8.85 8.65 -5.12
N ALA A 139 8.40 7.39 -5.07
CA ALA A 139 9.27 6.22 -5.17
C ALA A 139 10.03 6.19 -6.51
N ALA A 140 9.34 6.39 -7.63
CA ALA A 140 9.97 6.46 -8.95
C ALA A 140 10.99 7.60 -9.02
N SER A 141 10.66 8.76 -8.44
CA SER A 141 11.57 9.91 -8.38
C SER A 141 12.82 9.59 -7.55
N ILE A 142 12.67 8.98 -6.37
CA ILE A 142 13.78 8.61 -5.50
C ILE A 142 14.69 7.58 -6.19
N VAL A 143 14.12 6.59 -6.87
CA VAL A 143 14.92 5.63 -7.66
C VAL A 143 15.68 6.33 -8.78
N ALA A 144 15.02 7.19 -9.55
CA ALA A 144 15.65 7.91 -10.66
C ALA A 144 16.81 8.80 -10.20
N PHE A 145 16.60 9.61 -9.16
CA PHE A 145 17.66 10.46 -8.59
C PHE A 145 18.72 9.65 -7.84
N GLY A 146 18.35 8.50 -7.26
CA GLY A 146 19.28 7.53 -6.67
C GLY A 146 20.28 7.02 -7.70
N VAL A 147 19.79 6.48 -8.82
CA VAL A 147 20.64 6.01 -9.93
C VAL A 147 21.49 7.17 -10.48
N LEU A 148 20.89 8.34 -10.69
CA LEU A 148 21.62 9.49 -11.21
C LEU A 148 22.71 9.99 -10.24
N SER A 149 22.48 9.93 -8.92
CA SER A 149 23.47 10.33 -7.91
C SER A 149 24.74 9.47 -7.96
N MET A 150 24.64 8.21 -8.40
CA MET A 150 25.81 7.32 -8.56
C MET A 150 26.79 7.83 -9.63
N SER A 151 26.38 8.73 -10.52
CA SER A 151 27.27 9.40 -11.48
C SER A 151 28.11 10.54 -10.86
N GLY A 152 27.94 10.84 -9.57
CA GLY A 152 28.67 11.89 -8.86
C GLY A 152 28.15 13.31 -9.11
N VAL A 153 27.02 13.46 -9.81
CA VAL A 153 26.40 14.76 -10.06
C VAL A 153 25.82 15.32 -8.75
N ALA A 154 26.43 16.39 -8.22
CA ALA A 154 26.05 17.02 -6.95
C ALA A 154 24.56 17.43 -6.92
N PHE A 155 24.04 17.91 -8.05
CA PHE A 155 22.62 18.22 -8.25
C PHE A 155 21.71 17.04 -7.89
N ALA A 156 22.03 15.86 -8.44
CA ALA A 156 21.20 14.67 -8.28
C ALA A 156 21.24 14.17 -6.83
N THR A 157 22.41 14.27 -6.18
CA THR A 157 22.56 13.93 -4.76
C THR A 157 21.74 14.87 -3.87
N GLY A 158 21.79 16.18 -4.14
CA GLY A 158 20.98 17.17 -3.41
C GLY A 158 19.47 16.93 -3.60
N ALA A 159 19.03 16.65 -4.82
CA ALA A 159 17.63 16.35 -5.13
C ALA A 159 17.15 15.06 -4.45
N LEU A 160 17.98 14.01 -4.42
CA LEU A 160 17.69 12.75 -3.74
C LEU A 160 17.48 12.96 -2.23
N VAL A 161 18.41 13.66 -1.57
CA VAL A 161 18.32 13.95 -0.13
C VAL A 161 17.07 14.77 0.17
N ALA A 162 16.77 15.77 -0.67
CA ALA A 162 15.55 16.57 -0.54
C ALA A 162 14.29 15.71 -0.70
N LEU A 163 14.23 14.82 -1.69
CA LEU A 163 13.09 13.91 -1.89
C LEU A 163 12.82 13.03 -0.66
N ILE A 164 13.86 12.42 -0.09
CA ILE A 164 13.72 11.55 1.10
C ILE A 164 13.21 12.37 2.30
N ALA A 165 13.76 13.56 2.53
CA ALA A 165 13.31 14.43 3.62
C ALA A 165 11.85 14.88 3.44
N LEU A 166 11.47 15.24 2.20
CA LEU A 166 10.11 15.64 1.89
C LEU A 166 9.12 14.48 2.04
N ASP A 167 9.47 13.27 1.56
CA ASP A 167 8.61 12.09 1.75
C ASP A 167 8.40 11.76 3.24
N ALA A 168 9.45 11.86 4.06
CA ALA A 168 9.34 11.62 5.49
C ALA A 168 8.37 12.62 6.16
N VAL A 169 8.56 13.93 5.91
CA VAL A 169 7.73 14.99 6.50
C VAL A 169 6.29 14.90 6.01
N PHE A 170 6.09 14.88 4.68
CA PHE A 170 4.75 14.91 4.10
C PHE A 170 4.03 13.57 4.21
N GLY A 171 4.74 12.44 4.27
CA GLY A 171 4.18 11.14 4.59
C GLY A 171 3.56 11.12 6.00
N ALA A 172 4.22 11.72 6.99
CA ALA A 172 3.65 11.86 8.34
C ALA A 172 2.37 12.72 8.36
N PHE A 173 2.34 13.81 7.59
CA PHE A 173 1.13 14.62 7.41
C PHE A 173 0.02 13.84 6.69
N ALA A 174 0.37 13.08 5.65
CA ALA A 174 -0.58 12.25 4.91
C ALA A 174 -1.26 11.20 5.82
N VAL A 175 -0.49 10.58 6.74
CA VAL A 175 -1.04 9.66 7.75
C VAL A 175 -1.99 10.36 8.71
N ARG A 176 -1.62 11.55 9.21
CA ARG A 176 -2.52 12.35 10.07
C ARG A 176 -3.81 12.69 9.36
N ARG A 177 -3.72 13.11 8.09
CA ARG A 177 -4.87 13.48 7.26
C ARG A 177 -5.78 12.29 6.99
N ARG A 178 -5.20 11.13 6.74
CA ARG A 178 -5.90 9.85 6.60
C ARG A 178 -6.61 9.45 7.90
N ASN A 179 -5.94 9.53 9.05
CA ASN A 179 -6.55 9.24 10.34
C ASN A 179 -7.71 10.19 10.66
N ALA A 180 -7.65 11.43 10.17
CA ALA A 180 -8.74 12.40 10.24
C ALA A 180 -9.82 12.22 9.15
N ARG A 181 -9.71 11.19 8.30
CA ARG A 181 -10.62 10.88 7.17
C ARG A 181 -10.73 11.98 6.12
N LEU A 182 -9.69 12.83 6.00
CA LEU A 182 -9.62 13.92 5.03
C LEU A 182 -8.83 13.49 3.78
N VAL A 183 -9.13 12.33 3.19
CA VAL A 183 -8.35 11.80 2.05
C VAL A 183 -8.62 12.64 0.80
N ALA A 184 -7.57 13.07 0.10
CA ALA A 184 -7.72 13.88 -1.12
C ALA A 184 -8.17 13.00 -2.30
N PRO A 185 -8.81 13.58 -3.33
CA PRO A 185 -8.96 12.90 -4.61
C PRO A 185 -7.60 12.50 -5.21
N ALA A 186 -7.55 11.38 -5.94
CA ALA A 186 -6.32 10.84 -6.51
C ALA A 186 -5.56 11.84 -7.40
N GLY A 187 -6.28 12.70 -8.14
CA GLY A 187 -5.67 13.75 -8.97
C GLY A 187 -4.88 14.78 -8.14
N THR A 188 -5.45 15.22 -7.02
CA THR A 188 -4.79 16.16 -6.09
C THR A 188 -3.55 15.53 -5.44
N GLN A 189 -3.63 14.23 -5.09
CA GLN A 189 -2.48 13.50 -4.54
C GLN A 189 -1.32 13.42 -5.55
N ARG A 190 -1.63 13.14 -6.83
CA ARG A 190 -0.62 13.09 -7.91
C ARG A 190 0.02 14.46 -8.15
N LEU A 191 -0.80 15.51 -8.24
CA LEU A 191 -0.32 16.88 -8.44
C LEU A 191 0.60 17.31 -7.28
N PHE A 192 0.20 16.96 -6.06
CA PHE A 192 0.99 17.22 -4.87
C PHE A 192 2.35 16.51 -4.90
N ALA A 193 2.37 15.21 -5.23
CA ALA A 193 3.61 14.44 -5.37
C ALA A 193 4.54 15.02 -6.46
N LEU A 194 3.99 15.39 -7.61
CA LEU A 194 4.74 16.07 -8.68
C LEU A 194 5.32 17.41 -8.19
N GLY A 195 4.54 18.17 -7.43
CA GLY A 195 5.00 19.42 -6.80
C GLY A 195 6.18 19.20 -5.85
N LEU A 196 6.13 18.14 -5.03
CA LEU A 196 7.24 17.78 -4.15
C LEU A 196 8.49 17.37 -4.94
N THR A 197 8.33 16.57 -6.00
CA THR A 197 9.45 16.21 -6.89
C THR A 197 10.07 17.46 -7.52
N ALA A 198 9.25 18.36 -8.07
CA ALA A 198 9.74 19.61 -8.64
C ALA A 198 10.49 20.47 -7.60
N MET A 199 9.96 20.56 -6.37
CA MET A 199 10.63 21.28 -5.29
C MET A 199 11.98 20.67 -4.93
N ALA A 200 12.08 19.33 -4.89
CA ALA A 200 13.34 18.65 -4.64
C ALA A 200 14.38 18.90 -5.73
N VAL A 201 13.97 18.98 -7.01
CA VAL A 201 14.83 19.38 -8.13
C VAL A 201 15.37 20.79 -7.89
N VAL A 202 14.51 21.75 -7.53
CA VAL A 202 14.95 23.12 -7.23
C VAL A 202 15.98 23.14 -6.10
N VAL A 203 15.73 22.41 -5.01
CA VAL A 203 16.68 22.29 -3.90
C VAL A 203 18.01 21.68 -4.37
N GLY A 204 17.96 20.58 -5.13
CA GLY A 204 19.14 19.96 -5.73
C GLY A 204 19.95 20.92 -6.58
N PHE A 205 19.29 21.83 -7.32
CA PHE A 205 19.96 22.85 -8.13
C PHE A 205 20.79 23.79 -7.26
N PHE A 206 20.25 24.26 -6.13
CA PHE A 206 20.99 25.11 -5.20
C PHE A 206 22.20 24.40 -4.55
N PHE A 207 22.14 23.07 -4.38
CA PHE A 207 23.29 22.28 -3.92
C PHE A 207 24.39 22.15 -4.98
N ALA A 208 24.04 22.26 -6.27
CA ALA A 208 24.98 22.18 -7.37
C ALA A 208 25.62 23.51 -7.73
N VAL A 209 25.07 24.64 -7.27
CA VAL A 209 25.69 25.95 -7.46
C VAL A 209 27.00 25.93 -6.67
N PRO A 210 28.17 25.98 -7.32
CA PRO A 210 29.42 26.07 -6.60
C PRO A 210 29.36 27.33 -5.75
N LYS A 211 29.45 27.18 -4.42
CA LYS A 211 29.72 28.33 -3.54
C LYS A 211 31.02 28.89 -4.07
N SER A 212 30.95 30.04 -4.72
CA SER A 212 32.10 30.77 -5.23
C SER A 212 33.12 30.74 -4.11
N ALA A 213 34.20 29.96 -4.31
CA ALA A 213 35.23 29.83 -3.30
C ALA A 213 35.64 31.26 -2.99
N SER A 214 35.48 31.67 -1.73
CA SER A 214 36.00 32.94 -1.24
C SER A 214 37.43 33.00 -1.74
N VAL A 215 37.69 33.92 -2.69
CA VAL A 215 38.99 34.06 -3.35
C VAL A 215 40.02 34.01 -2.23
N PRO A 216 40.95 33.02 -2.22
CA PRO A 216 41.97 33.01 -1.19
C PRO A 216 42.65 34.36 -1.29
N ALA A 217 42.57 35.15 -0.21
CA ALA A 217 43.16 36.47 -0.14
C ALA A 217 44.58 36.33 -0.70
N GLN A 218 44.81 36.93 -1.87
CA GLN A 218 46.10 36.83 -2.55
C GLN A 218 47.16 37.20 -1.52
N ALA A 219 48.04 36.24 -1.23
CA ALA A 219 49.21 36.48 -0.41
C ALA A 219 49.95 37.65 -1.07
N VAL A 220 49.89 38.83 -0.43
CA VAL A 220 50.60 40.03 -0.87
C VAL A 220 52.07 39.64 -0.95
N PRO A 221 52.71 39.66 -2.13
CA PRO A 221 54.11 39.27 -2.24
C PRO A 221 54.96 40.29 -1.48
N THR A 222 55.59 39.82 -0.40
CA THR A 222 56.52 40.57 0.46
C THR A 222 57.88 40.79 -0.23
N HIS A 223 57.88 41.32 -1.46
CA HIS A 223 59.09 41.65 -2.20
C HIS A 223 59.11 43.14 -2.58
N LEU A 224 59.07 44.01 -1.57
CA LEU A 224 59.51 45.41 -1.66
C LEU A 224 60.21 45.78 -0.34
N GLN A 225 61.37 45.17 -0.09
CA GLN A 225 62.41 45.81 0.72
C GLN A 225 63.59 46.05 -0.22
N ALA A 226 63.70 47.29 -0.68
CA ALA A 226 64.85 47.81 -1.40
C ALA A 226 66.01 48.06 -0.40
N PRO A 227 67.27 47.98 -0.86
CA PRO A 227 68.49 48.05 -0.02
C PRO A 227 68.74 49.42 0.61
#